data_AF-A0A2V7WXX3-F1
#
_entry.id   AF-A0A2V7WXX3-F1
#
_cell.length_a   1.000
_cell.length_b   1.000
_cell.length_c   1.000
_cell.angle_alpha   90.00
_cell.angle_beta   90.00
_cell.angle_gamma   90.00
#
_symmetry.space_group_name_H-M   'P 1'
#
loop_
_entity.id
_entity.type
_entity.pdbx_description
1 polymer ?
#
loop_
_entity_poly.entity_id
_entity_poly.type
_entity_poly.pdbx_seq_one_letter_code
_entity_poly.pdbx_strand_id
1 'polypeptide(L)'
;MTSRRAVLGTMIAAPLLTLATRGDARDYASAAEVLSEIDRLEAELDQRLSRLAATFSAAAAFAGSVCADHERHRRTRAALRGRLRVRETTPLPVPAGGASVDALRRIAQDLVYAHAEGLPALRDAQAVDTLARQ
;
A
#
# COMPACT_ATOMS: atom_id res chain seq x y z
N MET A 1 -2.74 -33.34 8.11
CA MET A 1 -2.20 -32.78 6.85
C MET A 1 -2.11 -31.27 6.99
N THR A 2 -0.98 -30.78 7.49
CA THR A 2 -0.77 -29.35 7.78
C THR A 2 -0.29 -28.69 6.48
N SER A 3 -1.16 -27.90 5.85
CA SER A 3 -0.92 -27.35 4.53
C SER A 3 0.14 -26.24 4.57
N ARG A 4 1.08 -26.26 3.62
CA ARG A 4 2.19 -25.29 3.44
C ARG A 4 1.76 -23.81 3.50
N ARG A 5 0.47 -23.52 3.25
CA ARG A 5 -0.13 -22.18 3.33
C ARG A 5 -0.19 -21.61 4.76
N ALA A 6 -0.27 -22.46 5.79
CA ALA A 6 -0.33 -22.01 7.18
C ALA A 6 1.02 -21.46 7.68
N VAL A 7 2.13 -21.98 7.13
CA VAL A 7 3.49 -21.60 7.53
C VAL A 7 3.92 -20.27 6.90
N LEU A 8 3.42 -19.95 5.69
CA LEU A 8 3.66 -18.64 5.07
C LEU A 8 2.79 -17.52 5.65
N GLY A 9 1.58 -17.86 6.16
CA GLY A 9 0.71 -16.89 6.84
C GLY A 9 1.26 -16.42 8.18
N THR A 10 2.15 -17.18 8.83
CA THR A 10 2.71 -16.84 10.15
C THR A 10 3.91 -15.90 10.08
N MET A 11 4.54 -15.70 8.92
CA MET A 11 5.65 -14.75 8.78
C MET A 11 5.22 -13.31 8.44
N ILE A 12 3.97 -13.08 8.06
CA ILE A 12 3.44 -11.73 7.79
C ILE A 12 2.95 -11.05 9.09
N ALA A 13 2.77 -11.82 10.17
CA ALA A 13 2.30 -11.33 11.47
C ALA A 13 3.44 -11.04 12.47
N ALA A 14 4.62 -10.64 12.00
CA ALA A 14 5.63 -10.07 12.88
C ALA A 14 5.22 -8.62 13.21
N PRO A 15 4.95 -8.27 14.48
CA PRO A 15 4.68 -6.89 14.83
C PRO A 15 5.98 -6.12 14.57
N LEU A 16 5.94 -5.16 13.65
CA LEU A 16 7.03 -4.19 13.39
C LEU A 16 7.15 -3.22 14.57
N LEU A 17 7.37 -3.75 15.76
CA LEU A 17 7.88 -3.02 16.90
C LEU A 17 9.40 -3.01 16.76
N THR A 18 9.95 -1.99 16.08
CA THR A 18 11.21 -1.31 16.46
C THR A 18 11.69 -0.32 15.41
N LEU A 19 12.16 0.82 15.95
CA LEU A 19 12.76 2.00 15.35
C LEU A 19 11.87 2.81 14.40
N ALA A 20 11.14 3.75 15.03
CA ALA A 20 10.83 5.03 14.42
C ALA A 20 12.12 5.70 13.91
N THR A 21 12.51 5.39 12.68
CA THR A 21 13.10 6.43 11.83
C THR A 21 11.99 7.44 11.68
N ARG A 22 12.17 8.62 12.27
CA ARG A 22 11.30 9.79 12.15
C ARG A 22 10.91 9.94 10.68
N GLY A 23 9.78 9.36 10.28
CA GLY A 23 9.03 9.87 9.15
C GLY A 23 8.55 11.22 9.63
N ASP A 24 8.87 12.27 8.90
CA ASP A 24 8.16 13.52 9.08
C ASP A 24 6.68 13.17 8.94
N ALA A 25 5.93 13.29 10.04
CA ALA A 25 4.50 13.01 10.02
C ALA A 25 3.90 13.85 8.89
N ARG A 26 3.38 13.18 7.86
CA ARG A 26 2.86 13.88 6.71
C ARG A 26 1.50 14.44 7.07
N ASP A 27 1.43 15.77 7.10
CA ASP A 27 0.19 16.50 7.30
C ASP A 27 -0.64 16.46 6.02
N TYR A 28 -1.39 15.37 5.84
CA TYR A 28 -2.35 15.28 4.75
C TYR A 28 -3.50 16.28 4.98
N ALA A 29 -3.68 17.21 4.04
CA ALA A 29 -4.69 18.27 4.14
C ALA A 29 -6.11 17.73 3.90
N SER A 30 -6.25 16.58 3.24
CA SER A 30 -7.55 16.01 2.91
C SER A 30 -7.54 14.50 2.68
N ALA A 31 -8.73 13.89 2.77
CA ALA A 31 -8.97 12.50 2.37
C ALA A 31 -8.55 12.22 0.91
N ALA A 32 -8.69 13.21 0.01
CA ALA A 32 -8.31 13.07 -1.40
C ALA A 32 -6.79 12.86 -1.55
N GLU A 33 -6.02 13.60 -0.76
CA GLU A 33 -4.57 13.55 -0.78
C GLU A 33 -4.04 12.21 -0.25
N VAL A 34 -4.58 11.74 0.88
CA VAL A 34 -4.24 10.42 1.45
C VAL A 34 -4.50 9.31 0.44
N LEU A 35 -5.72 9.25 -0.11
CA LEU A 35 -6.11 8.16 -0.98
C LEU A 35 -5.29 8.16 -2.28
N SER A 36 -4.92 9.34 -2.80
CA SER A 36 -4.11 9.45 -4.01
C SER A 36 -2.63 9.15 -3.75
N GLU A 37 -2.11 9.45 -2.57
CA GLU A 37 -0.75 9.04 -2.18
C GLU A 37 -0.66 7.52 -2.01
N ILE A 38 -1.67 6.89 -1.40
CA ILE A 38 -1.74 5.42 -1.29
C ILE A 38 -1.80 4.79 -2.69
N ASP A 39 -2.65 5.32 -3.60
CA ASP A 39 -2.72 4.81 -4.98
C ASP A 39 -1.37 4.96 -5.71
N ARG A 40 -0.67 6.07 -5.52
CA ARG A 40 0.66 6.31 -6.11
C ARG A 40 1.68 5.29 -5.60
N LEU A 41 1.72 5.04 -4.29
CA LEU A 41 2.64 4.10 -3.66
C LEU A 41 2.38 2.66 -4.10
N GLU A 42 1.10 2.24 -4.16
CA GLU A 42 0.73 0.92 -4.69
C GLU A 42 1.12 0.77 -6.16
N ALA A 43 0.86 1.77 -7.01
CA ALA A 43 1.24 1.74 -8.41
C ALA A 43 2.77 1.68 -8.60
N GLU A 44 3.53 2.40 -7.77
CA GLU A 44 4.98 2.34 -7.74
C GLU A 44 5.50 0.96 -7.33
N LEU A 45 4.88 0.36 -6.32
CA LEU A 45 5.21 -0.98 -5.85
C LEU A 45 4.90 -2.04 -6.92
N ASP A 46 3.72 -1.98 -7.54
CA ASP A 46 3.30 -2.87 -8.65
C ASP A 46 4.27 -2.81 -9.83
N GLN A 47 4.68 -1.60 -10.23
CA GLN A 47 5.62 -1.41 -11.32
C GLN A 47 6.99 -2.05 -11.01
N ARG A 48 7.51 -1.86 -9.80
CA ARG A 48 8.82 -2.39 -9.40
C ARG A 48 8.78 -3.90 -9.18
N LEU A 49 7.70 -4.44 -8.63
CA LEU A 49 7.48 -5.89 -8.51
C LEU A 49 7.38 -6.56 -9.88
N SER A 50 6.72 -5.92 -10.84
CA SER A 50 6.65 -6.42 -12.22
C SER A 50 8.04 -6.51 -12.87
N ARG A 51 8.89 -5.49 -12.67
CA ARG A 51 10.29 -5.52 -13.13
C ARG A 51 11.12 -6.60 -12.43
N LEU A 52 10.92 -6.77 -11.12
CA LEU A 52 11.59 -7.82 -10.36
C LEU A 52 11.20 -9.21 -10.90
N ALA A 53 9.91 -9.45 -11.13
CA ALA A 53 9.40 -10.71 -11.68
C ALA A 53 9.91 -10.98 -13.11
N ALA A 54 10.07 -9.94 -13.93
CA ALA A 54 10.68 -10.06 -15.26
C ALA A 54 12.17 -10.46 -15.21
N THR A 55 12.87 -10.10 -14.13
CA THR A 55 14.29 -10.43 -13.93
C THR A 55 14.45 -11.79 -13.23
N PHE A 56 13.59 -12.08 -12.26
CA PHE A 56 13.63 -13.27 -11.42
C PHE A 56 12.28 -13.99 -11.44
N SER A 57 12.18 -15.06 -12.21
CA SER A 57 10.95 -15.85 -12.36
C SER A 57 10.39 -16.37 -11.03
N ALA A 58 11.25 -16.64 -10.04
CA ALA A 58 10.85 -17.05 -8.70
C ALA A 58 9.99 -16.01 -7.97
N ALA A 59 10.09 -14.72 -8.33
CA ALA A 59 9.29 -13.65 -7.74
C ALA A 59 7.91 -13.47 -8.40
N ALA A 60 7.64 -14.13 -9.54
CA ALA A 60 6.44 -13.89 -10.34
C ALA A 60 5.14 -14.20 -9.59
N ALA A 61 5.07 -15.32 -8.88
CA ALA A 61 3.87 -15.69 -8.11
C ALA A 61 3.59 -14.71 -6.97
N PHE A 62 4.65 -14.25 -6.28
CA PHE A 62 4.53 -13.26 -5.23
C PHE A 62 4.07 -11.91 -5.78
N ALA A 63 4.72 -11.41 -6.83
CA ALA A 63 4.33 -10.16 -7.50
C ALA A 63 2.87 -10.22 -7.98
N GLY A 64 2.45 -11.34 -8.58
CA GLY A 64 1.06 -11.52 -9.02
C GLY A 64 0.04 -11.49 -7.87
N SER A 65 0.37 -12.09 -6.73
CA SER A 65 -0.50 -12.02 -5.54
C SER A 65 -0.64 -10.60 -5.01
N VAL A 66 0.47 -9.88 -4.87
CA VAL A 66 0.47 -8.50 -4.35
C VAL A 66 -0.29 -7.57 -5.29
N CYS A 67 -0.06 -7.65 -6.60
CA CYS A 67 -0.81 -6.86 -7.59
C CYS A 67 -2.32 -7.15 -7.53
N ALA A 68 -2.71 -8.41 -7.30
CA ALA A 68 -4.12 -8.78 -7.14
C ALA A 68 -4.73 -8.23 -5.85
N ASP A 69 -3.94 -8.09 -4.79
CA ASP A 69 -4.37 -7.50 -3.52
C ASP A 69 -4.55 -5.98 -3.67
N HIS A 70 -3.55 -5.28 -4.22
CA HIS A 70 -3.66 -3.86 -4.55
C HIS A 70 -4.85 -3.54 -5.46
N GLU A 71 -5.15 -4.40 -6.43
CA GLU A 71 -6.32 -4.22 -7.29
C GLU A 71 -7.64 -4.30 -6.50
N ARG A 72 -7.75 -5.18 -5.49
CA ARG A 72 -8.91 -5.20 -4.59
C ARG A 72 -8.95 -3.95 -3.71
N HIS A 73 -7.81 -3.48 -3.24
CA HIS A 73 -7.71 -2.27 -2.42
C HIS A 73 -8.11 -1.02 -3.22
N ARG A 74 -7.63 -0.89 -4.48
CA ARG A 74 -8.04 0.17 -5.42
C ARG A 74 -9.55 0.23 -5.61
N ARG A 75 -10.21 -0.91 -5.83
CA ARG A 75 -11.69 -0.95 -5.95
C ARG A 75 -12.39 -0.50 -4.67
N THR A 76 -11.86 -0.93 -3.51
CA THR A 76 -12.40 -0.53 -2.21
C THR A 76 -12.23 0.98 -2.00
N ARG A 77 -11.06 1.55 -2.34
CA ARG A 77 -10.82 3.00 -2.28
C ARG A 77 -11.63 3.78 -3.29
N ALA A 78 -11.88 3.26 -4.50
CA ALA A 78 -12.77 3.89 -5.47
C ALA A 78 -14.21 4.00 -4.94
N ALA A 79 -14.73 2.93 -4.31
CA ALA A 79 -16.01 2.97 -3.63
C ALA A 79 -16.03 3.97 -2.46
N LEU A 80 -14.93 4.03 -1.69
CA LEU A 80 -14.77 4.99 -0.60
C LEU A 80 -14.78 6.45 -1.10
N ARG A 81 -14.09 6.75 -2.20
CA ARG A 81 -14.11 8.09 -2.83
C ARG A 81 -15.52 8.51 -3.23
N GLY A 82 -16.29 7.59 -3.85
CA GLY A 82 -17.69 7.83 -4.19
C GLY A 82 -18.54 8.16 -2.96
N ARG A 83 -18.36 7.40 -1.87
CA ARG A 83 -19.07 7.63 -0.60
C ARG A 83 -18.72 8.95 0.05
N LEU A 84 -17.43 9.31 0.09
CA LEU A 84 -16.94 10.56 0.67
C LEU A 84 -17.12 11.78 -0.26
N ARG A 85 -17.67 11.58 -1.48
CA ARG A 85 -17.79 12.60 -2.53
C ARG A 85 -16.46 13.29 -2.83
N VAL A 86 -15.38 12.54 -2.71
CA VAL A 86 -14.02 13.01 -2.99
C VAL A 86 -13.82 12.91 -4.50
N ARG A 87 -13.51 14.04 -5.13
CA ARG A 87 -13.12 14.05 -6.53
C ARG A 87 -11.77 13.37 -6.66
N GLU A 88 -11.65 12.48 -7.64
CA GLU A 88 -10.36 11.91 -8.02
C GLU A 88 -9.41 13.05 -8.40
N THR A 89 -8.30 13.15 -7.68
CA THR A 89 -7.25 14.12 -7.98
C THR A 89 -6.39 13.59 -9.11
N THR A 90 -5.72 14.51 -9.83
CA THR A 90 -4.77 14.13 -10.87
C THR A 90 -3.79 13.09 -10.33
N PRO A 91 -3.60 11.95 -11.02
CA PRO A 91 -2.69 10.90 -10.57
C PRO A 91 -1.31 11.48 -10.29
N LEU A 92 -0.79 11.20 -9.10
CA LEU A 92 0.55 11.63 -8.75
C LEU A 92 1.57 10.84 -9.60
N PRO A 93 2.67 11.49 -10.03
CA PRO A 93 3.68 10.82 -10.83
C PRO A 93 4.32 9.68 -10.04
N VAL A 94 4.51 8.53 -10.70
CA VAL A 94 5.25 7.39 -10.15
C VAL A 94 6.75 7.60 -10.41
N PRO A 95 7.59 7.72 -9.37
CA PRO A 95 9.03 7.87 -9.52
C PRO A 95 9.66 6.72 -10.30
N ALA A 96 10.53 7.06 -11.25
CA ALA A 96 11.38 6.06 -11.89
C ALA A 96 12.43 5.57 -10.88
N GLY A 97 12.36 4.30 -10.47
CA GLY A 97 13.36 3.71 -9.58
C GLY A 97 13.61 2.22 -9.85
N GLY A 98 14.72 1.73 -9.28
CA GLY A 98 15.13 0.33 -9.38
C GLY A 98 14.21 -0.62 -8.59
N ALA A 99 14.27 -1.90 -8.95
CA ALA A 99 13.50 -2.98 -8.31
C ALA A 99 14.28 -3.70 -7.19
N SER A 100 15.20 -3.00 -6.50
CA SER A 100 15.95 -3.61 -5.40
C SER A 100 15.01 -3.89 -4.21
N VAL A 101 15.35 -4.92 -3.42
CA VAL A 101 14.57 -5.29 -2.22
C VAL A 101 14.49 -4.13 -1.23
N ASP A 102 15.56 -3.37 -1.05
CA ASP A 102 15.55 -2.18 -0.19
C ASP A 102 14.59 -1.10 -0.66
N ALA A 103 14.49 -0.92 -1.98
CA ALA A 103 13.57 0.06 -2.54
C ALA A 103 12.10 -0.40 -2.39
N LEU A 104 11.83 -1.68 -2.59
CA LEU A 104 10.51 -2.27 -2.35
C LEU A 104 10.11 -2.16 -0.87
N ARG A 105 11.04 -2.45 0.04
CA ARG A 105 10.84 -2.30 1.49
C ARG A 105 10.51 -0.87 1.87
N ARG A 106 11.22 0.11 1.32
CA ARG A 106 10.96 1.53 1.59
C ARG A 106 9.55 1.93 1.16
N ILE A 107 9.12 1.55 -0.04
CA ILE A 107 7.77 1.87 -0.52
C ILE A 107 6.70 1.18 0.33
N ALA A 108 6.93 -0.06 0.75
CA ALA A 108 6.02 -0.75 1.66
C ALA A 108 5.92 -0.04 3.03
N GLN A 109 7.03 0.48 3.55
CA GLN A 109 7.02 1.30 4.77
C GLN A 109 6.27 2.61 4.56
N ASP A 110 6.53 3.32 3.46
CA ASP A 110 5.84 4.56 3.11
C ASP A 110 4.32 4.34 2.99
N LEU A 111 3.90 3.17 2.49
CA LEU A 111 2.49 2.79 2.40
C LEU A 111 1.89 2.59 3.80
N VAL A 112 2.57 1.88 4.69
CA VAL A 112 2.11 1.73 6.09
C VAL A 112 2.01 3.09 6.78
N TYR A 113 2.96 4.00 6.56
CA TYR A 113 2.90 5.35 7.11
C TYR A 113 1.72 6.15 6.53
N ALA A 114 1.52 6.13 5.21
CA ALA A 114 0.39 6.81 4.58
C ALA A 114 -0.96 6.29 5.13
N HIS A 115 -1.07 4.99 5.39
CA HIS A 115 -2.25 4.40 6.03
C HIS A 115 -2.43 4.89 7.48
N ALA A 116 -1.37 4.91 8.28
CA ALA A 116 -1.45 5.28 9.70
C ALA A 116 -1.66 6.80 9.90
N GLU A 117 -0.91 7.62 9.16
CA GLU A 117 -0.90 9.08 9.27
C GLU A 117 -2.07 9.72 8.52
N GLY A 118 -2.65 9.02 7.54
CA GLY A 118 -3.78 9.51 6.75
C GLY A 118 -5.15 9.38 7.43
N LEU A 119 -5.29 8.58 8.49
CA LEU A 119 -6.58 8.33 9.15
C LEU A 119 -7.27 9.62 9.65
N PRO A 120 -6.57 10.56 10.31
CA PRO A 120 -7.19 11.81 10.76
C PRO A 120 -7.76 12.67 9.63
N ALA A 121 -7.19 12.59 8.43
CA ALA A 121 -7.64 13.36 7.26
C ALA A 121 -8.95 12.81 6.65
N LEU A 122 -9.31 11.55 6.93
CA LEU A 122 -10.56 10.94 6.46
C LEU A 122 -11.79 11.48 7.20
N ARG A 123 -11.65 11.82 8.50
CA ARG A 123 -12.71 12.36 9.37
C ARG A 123 -14.03 11.55 9.36
N ASP A 124 -13.96 10.27 9.02
CA ASP A 124 -15.09 9.33 8.91
C ASP A 124 -14.67 7.97 9.50
N ALA A 125 -15.31 7.53 10.58
CA ALA A 125 -14.91 6.33 11.31
C ALA A 125 -15.06 5.04 10.48
N GLN A 126 -16.06 4.98 9.60
CA GLN A 126 -16.23 3.83 8.69
C GLN A 126 -15.18 3.83 7.56
N ALA A 127 -14.73 5.01 7.13
CA ALA A 127 -13.65 5.15 6.15
C ALA A 127 -12.33 4.67 6.75
N VAL A 128 -12.05 5.07 7.99
CA VAL A 128 -10.89 4.63 8.77
C VAL A 128 -10.90 3.11 8.92
N ASP A 129 -12.01 2.53 9.35
CA ASP A 129 -12.14 1.08 9.53
C ASP A 129 -12.08 0.29 8.21
N THR A 130 -12.55 0.89 7.11
CA THR A 130 -12.40 0.29 5.77
C THR A 130 -10.94 0.29 5.31
N LEU A 131 -10.22 1.38 5.58
CA LEU A 131 -8.82 1.53 5.18
C LEU A 131 -7.86 0.74 6.06
N ALA A 132 -8.17 0.56 7.35
CA ALA A 132 -7.38 -0.21 8.31
C ALA A 132 -7.45 -1.74 8.07
N ARG A 133 -8.38 -2.21 7.24
CA ARG A 133 -8.56 -3.63 6.89
C ARG A 133 -7.86 -4.03 5.58
N GLN A 134 -7.16 -3.10 4.95
CA GLN A 134 -6.37 -3.30 3.73
C GLN A 134 -4.90 -3.54 4.09
#